data_AF-A0A532DKI3-F1
#
_entry.id   AF-A0A532DKI3-F1
#
_cell.length_a   1.000
_cell.length_b   1.000
_cell.length_c   1.000
_cell.angle_alpha   90.00
_cell.angle_beta   90.00
_cell.angle_gamma   90.00
#
_symmetry.space_group_name_H-M   'P 1'
#
loop_
_entity.id
_entity.type
_entity.pdbx_description
1 polymer ?
#
loop_
_entity_poly.entity_id
_entity_poly.type
_entity_poly.pdbx_seq_one_letter_code
_entity_poly.pdbx_strand_id
1 'polypeptide(L)'
;MAAYRFGHSQIRPSYRANFGPADGSEFFAFVFDPNLDDMRGGKRAPHRFIDWQTFFKFVDDRNSPFAPRPNKLIDTKLSTPLFLLPGSPPGPTAPGLPTDGVQSLASRNLIRHVNFGIPSGQAIARVMGAQVLTPAQLAELAPFKMDQSTPLWYYILKEAEVLEQGLRLGPVGGRIVGEVFIGLLKADKDSYLTVNKNWKPTLPSAKAGDFEITDLLTFAGVVPPLQ
;
A
#
# COMPACT_ATOMS: atom_id res chain seq x y z
N MET A 1 -10.77 2.05 8.20
CA MET A 1 -9.98 0.85 7.84
C MET A 1 -9.94 0.56 6.34
N ALA A 2 -11.03 0.75 5.58
CA ALA A 2 -11.07 0.43 4.14
C ALA A 2 -10.06 1.25 3.31
N ALA A 3 -10.00 2.56 3.52
CA ALA A 3 -9.07 3.44 2.78
C ALA A 3 -7.61 3.03 2.99
N TYR A 4 -7.18 2.81 4.24
CA TYR A 4 -5.82 2.37 4.61
C TYR A 4 -5.37 1.02 4.05
N ARG A 5 -6.24 0.31 3.33
CA ARG A 5 -5.95 -0.95 2.65
C ARG A 5 -5.76 -0.80 1.15
N PHE A 6 -5.65 0.42 0.64
CA PHE A 6 -5.34 0.67 -0.76
C PHE A 6 -3.99 0.04 -1.16
N GLY A 7 -3.02 0.02 -0.23
CA GLY A 7 -1.70 -0.57 -0.46
C GLY A 7 -1.70 -2.05 -0.86
N HIS A 8 -2.81 -2.78 -0.65
CA HIS A 8 -2.93 -4.17 -1.10
C HIS A 8 -2.87 -4.32 -2.63
N SER A 9 -3.36 -3.35 -3.41
CA SER A 9 -3.22 -3.36 -4.88
C SER A 9 -1.77 -3.11 -5.32
N GLN A 10 -0.99 -2.47 -4.46
CA GLN A 10 0.38 -2.08 -4.75
C GLN A 10 1.40 -3.23 -4.56
N ILE A 11 0.96 -4.35 -3.97
CA ILE A 11 1.81 -5.49 -3.66
C ILE A 11 2.25 -6.21 -4.95
N ARG A 12 3.53 -6.57 -5.02
CA ARG A 12 4.12 -7.40 -6.08
C ARG A 12 4.20 -8.87 -5.65
N PRO A 13 4.25 -9.83 -6.60
CA PRO A 13 4.49 -11.24 -6.26
C PRO A 13 5.85 -11.46 -5.60
N SER A 14 6.84 -10.64 -5.94
CA SER A 14 8.18 -10.64 -5.38
C SER A 14 8.80 -9.25 -5.41
N TYR A 15 9.83 -9.08 -4.61
CA TYR A 15 10.67 -7.87 -4.57
C TYR A 15 12.12 -8.27 -4.66
N ARG A 16 12.93 -7.49 -5.38
CA ARG A 16 14.37 -7.54 -5.16
C ARG A 16 14.63 -6.85 -3.83
N ALA A 17 15.03 -7.63 -2.83
CA ALA A 17 15.33 -7.11 -1.51
C ALA A 17 16.70 -6.43 -1.52
N ASN A 18 17.71 -7.07 -2.11
CA ASN A 18 19.06 -6.55 -2.22
C ASN A 18 19.79 -7.04 -3.48
N PHE A 19 20.92 -6.40 -3.78
CA PHE A 19 21.83 -6.71 -4.88
C PHE A 19 22.79 -7.86 -4.56
N GLY A 20 22.83 -8.30 -3.29
CA GLY A 20 23.75 -9.32 -2.80
C GLY A 20 25.19 -8.82 -2.61
N PRO A 21 26.09 -9.64 -2.05
CA PRO A 21 27.49 -9.26 -1.81
C PRO A 21 28.36 -9.25 -3.07
N ALA A 22 27.90 -9.81 -4.18
CA ALA A 22 28.63 -9.90 -5.45
C ALA A 22 27.67 -9.83 -6.65
N ASP A 23 28.19 -9.53 -7.83
CA ASP A 23 27.41 -9.50 -9.07
C ASP A 23 26.68 -10.82 -9.31
N GLY A 24 25.37 -10.72 -9.60
CA GLY A 24 24.50 -11.87 -9.84
C GLY A 24 24.02 -12.60 -8.57
N SER A 25 24.33 -12.10 -7.38
CA SER A 25 23.86 -12.68 -6.10
C SER A 25 22.63 -11.98 -5.51
N GLU A 26 21.86 -11.29 -6.36
CA GLU A 26 20.65 -10.54 -5.98
C GLU A 26 19.63 -11.42 -5.25
N PHE A 27 19.11 -10.93 -4.13
CA PHE A 27 18.07 -11.62 -3.39
C PHE A 27 16.68 -11.16 -3.83
N PHE A 28 15.95 -12.05 -4.51
CA PHE A 28 14.54 -11.86 -4.83
C PHE A 28 13.66 -12.62 -3.84
N ALA A 29 12.96 -11.88 -2.98
CA ALA A 29 12.04 -12.44 -2.02
C ALA A 29 10.64 -12.54 -2.63
N PHE A 30 10.15 -13.77 -2.83
CA PHE A 30 8.77 -14.04 -3.22
C PHE A 30 7.85 -13.88 -2.01
N VAL A 31 6.66 -13.30 -2.19
CA VAL A 31 5.69 -13.13 -1.11
C VAL A 31 5.02 -14.49 -0.83
N PHE A 32 5.09 -14.93 0.44
CA PHE A 32 4.55 -16.21 0.92
C PHE A 32 5.24 -17.46 0.34
N ASP A 33 6.54 -17.41 0.07
CA ASP A 33 7.32 -18.58 -0.37
C ASP A 33 7.21 -19.74 0.64
N PRO A 34 6.82 -20.95 0.22
CA PRO A 34 6.69 -22.10 1.13
C PRO A 34 8.01 -22.50 1.82
N ASN A 35 9.17 -22.21 1.21
CA ASN A 35 10.49 -22.48 1.80
C ASN A 35 10.84 -21.51 2.94
N LEU A 36 9.94 -20.57 3.23
CA LEU A 36 10.07 -19.55 4.27
C LEU A 36 11.24 -18.57 4.01
N ASP A 37 11.80 -18.58 2.79
CA ASP A 37 12.76 -17.56 2.35
C ASP A 37 12.08 -16.35 1.69
N ASP A 38 11.11 -15.80 2.40
CA ASP A 38 10.23 -14.74 1.92
C ASP A 38 10.22 -13.48 2.79
N MET A 39 9.32 -12.57 2.43
CA MET A 39 9.06 -11.30 3.09
C MET A 39 8.32 -11.41 4.43
N ARG A 40 8.08 -12.62 4.98
CA ARG A 40 7.52 -12.75 6.33
C ARG A 40 8.59 -12.38 7.37
N GLY A 41 8.16 -11.67 8.40
CA GLY A 41 9.01 -11.31 9.54
C GLY A 41 9.33 -12.49 10.45
N GLY A 42 10.14 -12.23 11.48
CA GLY A 42 10.46 -13.21 12.52
C GLY A 42 11.64 -14.14 12.22
N LYS A 43 12.35 -13.91 11.11
CA LYS A 43 13.58 -14.64 10.75
C LYS A 43 14.70 -13.67 10.38
N ARG A 44 15.89 -13.90 10.94
CA ARG A 44 17.12 -13.18 10.59
C ARG A 44 18.02 -14.11 9.79
N ALA A 45 18.64 -13.57 8.75
CA ALA A 45 19.69 -14.25 7.99
C ALA A 45 20.62 -13.20 7.36
N PRO A 46 21.89 -13.52 7.07
CA PRO A 46 22.83 -12.56 6.50
C PRO A 46 22.36 -11.91 5.20
N HIS A 47 21.58 -12.61 4.38
CA HIS A 47 21.05 -12.12 3.10
C HIS A 47 19.73 -11.33 3.25
N ARG A 48 19.18 -11.20 4.46
CA ARG A 48 17.91 -10.49 4.72
C ARG A 48 18.15 -9.03 5.09
N PHE A 49 18.68 -8.28 4.14
CA PHE A 49 18.80 -6.83 4.18
C PHE A 49 18.12 -6.20 2.96
N ILE A 50 17.88 -4.89 3.05
CA ILE A 50 17.18 -4.13 2.01
C ILE A 50 18.13 -3.11 1.41
N ASP A 51 18.30 -3.18 0.08
CA ASP A 51 18.91 -2.10 -0.68
C ASP A 51 17.85 -1.12 -1.13
N TRP A 52 17.80 0.02 -0.43
CA TRP A 52 16.78 1.05 -0.60
C TRP A 52 16.79 1.70 -1.98
N GLN A 53 17.90 1.60 -2.72
CA GLN A 53 18.00 2.01 -4.12
C GLN A 53 17.03 1.23 -5.03
N THR A 54 16.54 0.06 -4.62
CA THR A 54 15.45 -0.62 -5.33
C THR A 54 14.12 0.14 -5.24
N PHE A 55 13.89 0.94 -4.20
CA PHE A 55 12.58 1.54 -3.89
C PHE A 55 12.56 3.07 -4.02
N PHE A 56 13.69 3.74 -3.81
CA PHE A 56 13.79 5.19 -3.80
C PHE A 56 14.81 5.69 -4.82
N LYS A 57 14.49 6.83 -5.43
CA LYS A 57 15.40 7.56 -6.31
C LYS A 57 16.27 8.48 -5.45
N PHE A 58 17.58 8.29 -5.46
CA PHE A 58 18.52 9.18 -4.76
C PHE A 58 18.95 10.34 -5.68
N VAL A 59 19.47 11.44 -5.11
CA VAL A 59 19.83 12.64 -5.89
C VAL A 59 21.05 12.39 -6.78
N ASP A 60 22.01 11.58 -6.32
CA ASP A 60 23.23 11.20 -7.04
C ASP A 60 23.04 10.02 -8.02
N ASP A 61 21.80 9.58 -8.20
CA ASP A 61 21.41 8.39 -8.98
C ASP A 61 21.49 8.60 -10.51
N ARG A 62 22.03 9.73 -10.99
CA ARG A 62 22.13 10.03 -12.44
C ARG A 62 22.96 9.00 -13.22
N ASN A 63 23.87 8.30 -12.54
CA ASN A 63 24.72 7.26 -13.12
C ASN A 63 24.46 5.86 -12.53
N SER A 64 23.36 5.68 -11.78
CA SER A 64 23.04 4.37 -11.24
C SER A 64 22.62 3.42 -12.36
N PRO A 65 23.18 2.19 -12.41
CA PRO A 65 22.74 1.18 -13.36
C PRO A 65 21.32 0.68 -13.07
N PHE A 66 20.71 1.06 -11.94
CA PHE A 66 19.41 0.56 -11.50
C PHE A 66 18.39 1.68 -11.37
N ALA A 67 17.34 1.64 -12.20
CA ALA A 67 16.17 2.46 -11.98
C ALA A 67 15.38 1.97 -10.75
N PRO A 68 14.96 2.86 -9.83
CA PRO A 68 14.11 2.47 -8.72
C PRO A 68 12.80 1.89 -9.25
N ARG A 69 12.25 0.92 -8.53
CA ARG A 69 11.00 0.24 -8.87
C ARG A 69 9.85 0.90 -8.12
N PRO A 70 9.07 1.79 -8.76
CA PRO A 70 7.93 2.39 -8.10
C PRO A 70 6.89 1.33 -7.71
N ASN A 71 6.03 1.72 -6.78
CA ASN A 71 4.87 0.91 -6.40
C ASN A 71 3.98 0.61 -7.62
N LYS A 72 3.25 -0.50 -7.57
CA LYS A 72 2.16 -0.73 -8.52
C LYS A 72 1.07 0.33 -8.32
N LEU A 73 0.25 0.50 -9.35
CA LEU A 73 -0.88 1.41 -9.34
C LEU A 73 -1.88 1.05 -8.23
N ILE A 74 -2.64 2.05 -7.81
CA ILE A 74 -3.82 1.88 -6.98
C ILE A 74 -4.98 1.55 -7.92
N ASP A 75 -5.28 0.26 -8.05
CA ASP A 75 -6.30 -0.25 -8.95
C ASP A 75 -7.06 -1.44 -8.32
N THR A 76 -8.04 -1.95 -9.06
CA THR A 76 -8.86 -3.09 -8.64
C THR A 76 -8.18 -4.45 -8.82
N LYS A 77 -6.89 -4.50 -9.17
CA LYS A 77 -6.13 -5.73 -9.39
C LYS A 77 -5.29 -6.07 -8.17
N LEU A 78 -5.19 -7.36 -7.87
CA LEU A 78 -4.38 -7.89 -6.79
C LEU A 78 -3.36 -8.88 -7.32
N SER A 79 -2.22 -8.94 -6.64
CA SER A 79 -1.20 -9.95 -6.89
C SER A 79 -1.71 -11.36 -6.53
N THR A 80 -1.44 -12.36 -7.37
CA THR A 80 -1.89 -13.76 -7.17
C THR A 80 -1.62 -14.31 -5.76
N PRO A 81 -0.46 -14.09 -5.11
CA PRO A 81 -0.21 -14.57 -3.76
C PRO A 81 -1.19 -14.06 -2.70
N LEU A 82 -1.87 -12.93 -2.95
CA LEU A 82 -2.86 -12.38 -2.01
C LEU A 82 -4.19 -13.14 -2.03
N PHE A 83 -4.42 -14.02 -3.01
CA PHE A 83 -5.57 -14.92 -3.04
C PHE A 83 -5.32 -16.20 -2.22
N LEU A 84 -4.06 -16.52 -1.89
CA LEU A 84 -3.63 -17.76 -1.27
C LEU A 84 -2.86 -17.50 0.03
N LEU A 85 -3.49 -16.84 1.02
CA LEU A 85 -2.80 -16.45 2.25
C LEU A 85 -2.44 -17.66 3.15
N PRO A 86 -1.17 -17.81 3.58
CA PRO A 86 -0.74 -18.89 4.45
C PRO A 86 -1.37 -18.80 5.86
N GLY A 87 -1.44 -19.94 6.56
CA GLY A 87 -1.98 -20.02 7.93
C GLY A 87 -3.51 -19.98 8.01
N SER A 88 -4.19 -20.12 6.87
CA SER A 88 -5.64 -20.09 6.76
C SER A 88 -6.11 -21.52 6.47
N PRO A 89 -6.82 -22.19 7.39
CA PRO A 89 -7.44 -23.47 7.08
C PRO A 89 -8.28 -23.30 5.80
N PRO A 90 -8.40 -24.32 4.93
CA PRO A 90 -9.51 -24.38 3.99
C PRO A 90 -10.78 -24.32 4.84
N GLY A 91 -11.36 -23.13 4.98
CA GLY A 91 -12.57 -22.94 5.75
C GLY A 91 -13.73 -23.65 5.05
N PRO A 92 -14.78 -24.06 5.77
CA PRO A 92 -16.01 -24.44 5.10
C PRO A 92 -16.46 -23.28 4.22
N THR A 93 -16.79 -23.57 2.97
CA THR A 93 -17.54 -22.65 2.10
C THR A 93 -18.79 -22.23 2.85
N ALA A 94 -18.85 -21.00 3.37
CA ALA A 94 -20.15 -20.46 3.73
C ALA A 94 -21.00 -20.44 2.44
N PRO A 95 -22.30 -20.74 2.49
CA PRO A 95 -23.15 -20.70 1.31
C PRO A 95 -22.99 -19.36 0.56
N GLY A 96 -22.53 -19.41 -0.69
CA GLY A 96 -22.27 -18.23 -1.51
C GLY A 96 -20.83 -17.67 -1.47
N LEU A 97 -19.89 -18.28 -0.74
CA LEU A 97 -18.46 -17.96 -0.84
C LEU A 97 -17.72 -18.91 -1.81
N PRO A 98 -16.64 -18.45 -2.47
CA PRO A 98 -15.80 -19.34 -3.27
C PRO A 98 -15.17 -20.43 -2.39
N THR A 99 -14.74 -21.54 -3.01
CA THR A 99 -14.12 -22.69 -2.33
C THR A 99 -12.84 -22.36 -1.55
N ASP A 100 -12.27 -21.17 -1.78
CA ASP A 100 -11.12 -20.61 -1.09
C ASP A 100 -11.49 -19.73 0.12
N GLY A 101 -12.77 -19.66 0.51
CA GLY A 101 -13.50 -18.54 1.14
C GLY A 101 -12.94 -17.83 2.38
N VAL A 102 -11.76 -18.21 2.88
CA VAL A 102 -11.04 -17.50 3.95
C VAL A 102 -9.56 -17.31 3.64
N GLN A 103 -9.03 -17.82 2.53
CA GLN A 103 -7.62 -17.65 2.13
C GLN A 103 -7.41 -16.34 1.38
N SER A 104 -8.38 -15.89 0.59
CA SER A 104 -8.24 -14.66 -0.19
C SER A 104 -8.29 -13.40 0.68
N LEU A 105 -7.30 -12.53 0.50
CA LEU A 105 -7.24 -11.20 1.12
C LEU A 105 -8.45 -10.34 0.71
N ALA A 106 -8.89 -10.44 -0.54
CA ALA A 106 -10.07 -9.72 -1.02
C ALA A 106 -11.33 -10.19 -0.29
N SER A 107 -11.56 -11.49 -0.21
CA SER A 107 -12.69 -12.09 0.51
C SER A 107 -12.70 -11.65 1.98
N ARG A 108 -11.55 -11.68 2.66
CA ARG A 108 -11.40 -11.18 4.04
C ARG A 108 -11.73 -9.69 4.18
N ASN A 109 -11.33 -8.86 3.22
CA ASN A 109 -11.62 -7.43 3.24
C ASN A 109 -13.13 -7.18 3.09
N LEU A 110 -13.79 -7.90 2.18
CA LEU A 110 -15.23 -7.79 1.92
C LEU A 110 -16.08 -8.33 3.09
N ILE A 111 -15.74 -9.50 3.64
CA ILE A 111 -16.44 -10.04 4.83
C ILE A 111 -16.31 -9.07 6.00
N ARG A 112 -15.11 -8.53 6.23
CA ARG A 112 -14.88 -7.55 7.30
C ARG A 112 -15.68 -6.25 7.08
N HIS A 113 -15.86 -5.84 5.82
CA HIS A 113 -16.69 -4.69 5.48
C HIS A 113 -18.15 -4.91 5.91
N VAL A 114 -18.70 -6.10 5.64
CA VAL A 114 -20.03 -6.51 6.09
C VAL A 114 -20.11 -6.59 7.62
N ASN A 115 -19.15 -7.27 8.27
CA ASN A 115 -19.16 -7.46 9.72
C ASN A 115 -19.11 -6.16 10.52
N PHE A 116 -18.46 -5.12 9.99
CA PHE A 116 -18.41 -3.80 10.61
C PHE A 116 -19.52 -2.86 10.14
N GLY A 117 -20.45 -3.31 9.30
CA GLY A 117 -21.55 -2.49 8.80
C GLY A 117 -21.08 -1.22 8.11
N ILE A 118 -19.94 -1.28 7.40
CA ILE A 118 -19.36 -0.10 6.78
C ILE A 118 -20.26 0.34 5.62
N PRO A 119 -20.61 1.64 5.50
CA PRO A 119 -21.39 2.15 4.37
C PRO A 119 -20.67 1.97 3.03
N SER A 120 -21.45 1.96 1.94
CA SER A 120 -20.90 1.90 0.59
C SER A 120 -20.09 3.14 0.22
N GLY A 121 -19.21 2.99 -0.77
CA GLY A 121 -18.42 4.11 -1.28
C GLY A 121 -19.27 5.27 -1.78
N GLN A 122 -20.36 4.97 -2.50
CA GLN A 122 -21.32 5.96 -2.97
C GLN A 122 -22.00 6.70 -1.81
N ALA A 123 -22.40 5.99 -0.75
CA ALA A 123 -23.01 6.61 0.42
C ALA A 123 -22.06 7.59 1.11
N ILE A 124 -20.80 7.20 1.29
CA ILE A 124 -19.76 8.05 1.89
C ILE A 124 -19.45 9.24 0.97
N ALA A 125 -19.28 9.02 -0.33
CA ALA A 125 -19.04 10.08 -1.29
C ALA A 125 -20.10 11.19 -1.21
N ARG A 126 -21.39 10.81 -1.15
CA ARG A 126 -22.50 11.77 -1.00
C ARG A 126 -22.41 12.57 0.30
N VAL A 127 -22.17 11.92 1.44
CA VAL A 127 -22.03 12.60 2.74
C VAL A 127 -20.82 13.55 2.73
N MET A 128 -19.74 13.17 2.05
CA MET A 128 -18.56 14.01 1.89
C MET A 128 -18.74 15.15 0.88
N GLY A 129 -19.80 15.16 0.07
CA GLY A 129 -19.93 16.06 -1.08
C GLY A 129 -18.88 15.81 -2.17
N ALA A 130 -18.31 14.60 -2.21
CA ALA A 130 -17.34 14.19 -3.22
C ALA A 130 -18.04 13.67 -4.49
N GLN A 131 -17.32 13.63 -5.61
CA GLN A 131 -17.81 13.01 -6.84
C GLN A 131 -18.15 11.53 -6.59
N VAL A 132 -19.39 11.16 -6.87
CA VAL A 132 -19.86 9.78 -6.81
C VAL A 132 -19.50 9.08 -8.12
N LEU A 133 -18.84 7.92 -8.07
CA LEU A 133 -18.59 7.11 -9.25
C LEU A 133 -19.91 6.68 -9.90
N THR A 134 -19.96 6.79 -11.22
CA THR A 134 -21.15 6.42 -12.00
C THR A 134 -21.30 4.90 -12.10
N PRO A 135 -22.52 4.39 -12.34
CA PRO A 135 -22.72 2.95 -12.59
C PRO A 135 -21.86 2.42 -13.75
N ALA A 136 -21.61 3.24 -14.79
CA ALA A 136 -20.75 2.88 -15.90
C ALA A 136 -19.28 2.67 -15.48
N GLN A 137 -18.79 3.44 -14.52
CA GLN A 137 -17.45 3.26 -13.94
C GLN A 137 -17.35 2.05 -13.01
N LEU A 138 -18.48 1.42 -12.68
CA LEU A 138 -18.59 0.27 -11.79
C LEU A 138 -19.30 -0.91 -12.49
N ALA A 139 -19.32 -0.90 -13.83
CA ALA A 139 -20.12 -1.84 -14.62
C ALA A 139 -19.72 -3.30 -14.36
N GLU A 140 -18.46 -3.57 -14.01
CA GLU A 140 -17.98 -4.90 -13.64
C GLU A 140 -18.64 -5.46 -12.36
N LEU A 141 -19.25 -4.60 -11.54
CA LEU A 141 -19.96 -4.99 -10.33
C LEU A 141 -21.47 -5.22 -10.54
N ALA A 142 -22.00 -4.85 -11.70
CA ALA A 142 -23.42 -4.98 -12.01
C ALA A 142 -23.94 -6.43 -11.95
N PRO A 143 -23.20 -7.46 -12.44
CA PRO A 143 -23.62 -8.86 -12.30
C PRO A 143 -23.79 -9.32 -10.84
N PHE A 144 -23.10 -8.66 -9.91
CA PHE A 144 -23.17 -8.94 -8.47
C PHE A 144 -24.14 -8.01 -7.73
N LYS A 145 -24.83 -7.10 -8.43
CA LYS A 145 -25.69 -6.05 -7.86
C LYS A 145 -24.98 -5.16 -6.85
N MET A 146 -23.68 -4.91 -7.08
CA MET A 146 -22.82 -4.11 -6.21
C MET A 146 -22.40 -2.76 -6.84
N ASP A 147 -22.86 -2.47 -8.05
CA ASP A 147 -22.58 -1.22 -8.78
C ASP A 147 -23.28 0.02 -8.19
N GLN A 148 -24.38 -0.18 -7.45
CA GLN A 148 -25.12 0.91 -6.79
C GLN A 148 -24.77 1.07 -5.30
N SER A 149 -24.22 0.02 -4.68
CA SER A 149 -23.82 -0.02 -3.28
C SER A 149 -22.51 -0.79 -3.15
N THR A 150 -21.43 -0.16 -3.62
CA THR A 150 -20.12 -0.81 -3.72
C THR A 150 -19.41 -0.84 -2.38
N PRO A 151 -18.85 -1.99 -1.96
CA PRO A 151 -18.01 -2.06 -0.77
C PRO A 151 -16.90 -0.99 -0.80
N LEU A 152 -16.81 -0.20 0.25
CA LEU A 152 -15.94 0.99 0.32
C LEU A 152 -14.49 0.72 -0.09
N TRP A 153 -13.92 -0.43 0.28
CA TRP A 153 -12.55 -0.77 -0.08
C TRP A 153 -12.38 -0.90 -1.61
N TYR A 154 -13.29 -1.61 -2.28
CA TYR A 154 -13.27 -1.72 -3.74
C TYR A 154 -13.52 -0.35 -4.38
N TYR A 155 -14.49 0.41 -3.87
CA TYR A 155 -14.80 1.74 -4.38
C TYR A 155 -13.58 2.65 -4.35
N ILE A 156 -12.80 2.67 -3.27
CA ILE A 156 -11.59 3.50 -3.15
C ILE A 156 -10.51 3.10 -4.16
N LEU A 157 -10.35 1.79 -4.42
CA LEU A 157 -9.43 1.31 -5.44
C LEU A 157 -9.89 1.74 -6.85
N LYS A 158 -11.18 1.56 -7.15
CA LYS A 158 -11.74 1.96 -8.44
C LYS A 158 -11.72 3.47 -8.63
N GLU A 159 -11.96 4.23 -7.57
CA GLU A 159 -11.91 5.69 -7.56
C GLU A 159 -10.51 6.19 -7.92
N ALA A 160 -9.46 5.61 -7.31
CA ALA A 160 -8.09 5.91 -7.67
C ALA A 160 -7.78 5.52 -9.12
N GLU A 161 -8.21 4.33 -9.56
CA GLU A 161 -8.01 3.82 -10.93
C GLU A 161 -8.59 4.79 -11.98
N VAL A 162 -9.84 5.22 -11.81
CA VAL A 162 -10.58 5.95 -12.85
C VAL A 162 -10.44 7.47 -12.78
N LEU A 163 -10.18 8.05 -11.60
CA LEU A 163 -10.07 9.50 -11.44
C LEU A 163 -8.62 9.98 -11.37
N GLU A 164 -7.71 9.12 -10.89
CA GLU A 164 -6.32 9.48 -10.59
C GLU A 164 -5.31 8.61 -11.32
N GLN A 165 -5.75 7.81 -12.30
CA GLN A 165 -4.91 6.88 -13.08
C GLN A 165 -4.15 5.89 -12.19
N GLY A 166 -4.67 5.63 -10.98
CA GLY A 166 -4.03 4.82 -9.95
C GLY A 166 -2.73 5.39 -9.36
N LEU A 167 -2.39 6.65 -9.63
CA LEU A 167 -1.17 7.29 -9.13
C LEU A 167 -1.32 7.85 -7.71
N ARG A 168 -2.55 8.12 -7.29
CA ARG A 168 -2.90 8.58 -5.93
C ARG A 168 -4.32 8.16 -5.58
N LEU A 169 -4.67 8.28 -4.31
CA LEU A 169 -6.04 8.08 -3.86
C LEU A 169 -6.95 9.16 -4.45
N GLY A 170 -8.16 8.75 -4.82
CA GLY A 170 -9.19 9.69 -5.25
C GLY A 170 -9.86 10.44 -4.10
N PRO A 171 -10.89 11.25 -4.39
CA PRO A 171 -11.48 12.18 -3.44
C PRO A 171 -11.94 11.56 -2.11
N VAL A 172 -12.66 10.44 -2.14
CA VAL A 172 -13.13 9.76 -0.92
C VAL A 172 -11.97 9.10 -0.18
N GLY A 173 -11.18 8.29 -0.88
CA GLY A 173 -10.07 7.56 -0.27
C GLY A 173 -9.03 8.49 0.37
N GLY A 174 -8.63 9.53 -0.38
CA GLY A 174 -7.64 10.52 0.02
C GLY A 174 -8.11 11.36 1.20
N ARG A 175 -9.39 11.78 1.20
CA ARG A 175 -9.97 12.55 2.31
C ARG A 175 -10.04 11.73 3.60
N ILE A 176 -10.47 10.46 3.55
CA ILE A 176 -10.49 9.59 4.73
C ILE A 176 -9.08 9.46 5.34
N VAL A 177 -8.07 9.21 4.51
CA VAL A 177 -6.68 9.06 4.98
C VAL A 177 -6.14 10.39 5.52
N GLY A 178 -6.32 11.48 4.79
CA GLY A 178 -5.83 12.80 5.15
C GLY A 178 -6.45 13.32 6.45
N GLU A 179 -7.77 13.24 6.60
CA GLU A 179 -8.47 13.74 7.80
C GLU A 179 -8.08 12.98 9.07
N VAL A 180 -7.81 11.67 8.97
CA VAL A 180 -7.31 10.90 10.12
C VAL A 180 -5.89 11.35 10.51
N PHE A 181 -4.96 11.49 9.57
CA PHE A 181 -3.61 11.99 9.89
C PHE A 181 -3.64 13.40 10.47
N ILE A 182 -4.41 14.31 9.86
CA ILE A 182 -4.57 15.68 10.37
C ILE A 182 -5.22 15.68 11.76
N GLY A 183 -6.23 14.84 11.97
CA GLY A 183 -6.89 14.68 13.27
C GLY A 183 -5.92 14.21 14.35
N LEU A 184 -5.11 13.19 14.07
CA LEU A 184 -4.08 12.69 14.99
C LEU A 184 -3.06 13.79 15.32
N LEU A 185 -2.53 14.49 14.31
CA LEU A 185 -1.53 15.56 14.52
C LEU A 185 -2.08 16.75 15.32
N LYS A 186 -3.39 17.04 15.22
CA LYS A 186 -4.05 18.11 16.00
C LYS A 186 -4.40 17.66 17.42
N ALA A 187 -4.75 16.40 17.61
CA ALA A 187 -5.14 15.86 18.91
C ALA A 187 -3.93 15.55 19.79
N ASP A 188 -2.77 15.27 19.20
CA ASP A 188 -1.52 15.03 19.92
C ASP A 188 -0.92 16.34 20.46
N LYS A 189 -0.85 16.45 21.79
CA LYS A 189 -0.27 17.61 22.49
C LYS A 189 1.24 17.73 22.29
N ASP A 190 1.91 16.63 21.97
CA ASP A 190 3.36 16.56 21.76
C ASP A 190 3.73 16.68 20.27
N SER A 191 2.73 16.74 19.38
CA SER A 191 2.90 17.02 17.95
C SER A 191 3.60 18.35 17.71
N TYR A 192 4.41 18.43 16.65
CA TYR A 192 5.06 19.67 16.25
C TYR A 192 4.05 20.78 15.92
N LEU A 193 2.81 20.47 15.52
CA LEU A 193 1.75 21.46 15.33
C LEU A 193 1.37 22.20 16.63
N THR A 194 1.63 21.58 17.78
CA THR A 194 1.35 22.12 19.11
C THR A 194 2.63 22.69 19.74
N VAL A 195 3.70 21.90 19.77
CA VAL A 195 4.94 22.21 20.52
C VAL A 195 5.84 23.20 19.78
N ASN A 196 5.98 23.08 18.46
CA ASN A 196 6.82 23.98 17.67
C ASN A 196 6.35 24.04 16.21
N LYS A 197 5.40 24.94 15.93
CA LYS A 197 4.76 25.10 14.61
C LYS A 197 5.73 25.46 13.49
N ASN A 198 6.86 26.06 13.84
CA ASN A 198 7.90 26.47 12.90
C ASN A 198 9.04 25.46 12.84
N TRP A 199 8.90 24.29 13.47
CA TRP A 199 9.91 23.25 13.43
C TRP A 199 10.23 22.88 11.98
N LYS A 200 11.53 22.75 11.73
CA LYS A 200 12.08 22.24 10.48
C LYS A 200 13.07 21.13 10.82
N PRO A 201 13.18 20.10 9.97
CA PRO A 201 14.24 19.09 10.09
C PRO A 201 15.62 19.77 10.17
N THR A 202 16.43 19.35 11.14
CA THR A 202 17.80 19.86 11.35
C THR A 202 18.87 18.88 10.88
N LEU A 203 18.46 17.69 10.46
CA LEU A 203 19.38 16.67 9.94
C LEU A 203 19.92 17.11 8.57
N PRO A 204 21.12 16.63 8.17
CA PRO A 204 21.65 16.87 6.84
C PRO A 204 20.65 16.43 5.77
N SER A 205 20.50 17.26 4.75
CA SER A 205 19.67 16.95 3.58
C SER A 205 20.36 17.40 2.29
N ALA A 206 20.02 16.74 1.19
CA ALA A 206 20.55 17.08 -0.14
C ALA A 206 20.10 18.48 -0.59
N LYS A 207 18.91 18.91 -0.16
CA LYS A 207 18.36 20.25 -0.45
C LYS A 207 18.06 20.99 0.85
N ALA A 208 18.78 22.09 1.09
CA ALA A 208 18.61 22.89 2.30
C ALA A 208 17.14 23.29 2.53
N GLY A 209 16.62 23.00 3.72
CA GLY A 209 15.24 23.30 4.12
C GLY A 209 14.20 22.23 3.78
N ASP A 210 14.55 21.25 2.94
CA ASP A 210 13.72 20.09 2.61
C ASP A 210 14.40 18.81 3.14
N PHE A 211 13.64 17.92 3.75
CA PHE A 211 14.15 16.65 4.27
C PHE A 211 13.22 15.52 3.81
N GLU A 212 13.77 14.60 3.04
CA GLU A 212 13.06 13.48 2.45
C GLU A 212 13.52 12.13 3.03
N ILE A 213 12.81 11.06 2.69
CA ILE A 213 13.16 9.71 3.14
C ILE A 213 14.57 9.28 2.70
N THR A 214 15.03 9.73 1.54
CA THR A 214 16.37 9.46 1.01
C THR A 214 17.46 10.12 1.85
N ASP A 215 17.20 11.32 2.41
CA ASP A 215 18.12 11.98 3.34
C ASP A 215 18.25 11.18 4.63
N LEU A 216 17.11 10.69 5.18
CA LEU A 216 17.11 9.84 6.36
C LEU A 216 17.90 8.55 6.15
N LEU A 217 17.69 7.87 5.01
CA LEU A 217 18.39 6.63 4.68
C LEU A 217 19.89 6.84 4.51
N THR A 218 20.28 7.96 3.88
CA THR A 218 21.68 8.35 3.71
C THR A 218 22.31 8.66 5.07
N PHE A 219 21.65 9.47 5.90
CA PHE A 219 22.10 9.82 7.25
C PHE A 219 22.27 8.58 8.14
N ALA A 220 21.36 7.60 8.02
CA ALA A 220 21.43 6.36 8.77
C ALA A 220 22.52 5.39 8.28
N GLY A 221 23.21 5.69 7.17
CA GLY A 221 24.28 4.85 6.63
C GLY A 221 23.79 3.51 6.08
N VAL A 222 22.51 3.41 5.67
CA VAL A 222 21.90 2.18 5.16
C VAL A 222 21.83 2.12 3.63
N VAL A 223 22.55 3.00 2.95
CA VAL A 223 22.64 3.08 1.48
C VAL A 223 24.07 2.70 1.07
N PRO A 224 24.34 1.43 0.73
CA PRO A 224 25.67 1.01 0.32
C PRO A 224 26.04 1.62 -1.04
N PRO A 225 27.33 1.85 -1.33
CA PRO A 225 27.77 2.20 -2.68
C PRO A 225 27.34 1.12 -3.66
N LEU A 226 26.82 1.53 -4.81
CA LEU A 226 26.60 0.60 -5.93
C LEU A 226 27.99 0.24 -6.48
N GLN A 227 28.33 -1.05 -6.46
CA GLN A 227 29.54 -1.57 -7.11
C GLN A 227 29.32 -1.73 -8.61
#